data_AF-A0A7J9Q7X2-F1
#
_entry.id   AF-A0A7J9Q7X2-F1
#
_cell.length_a   1.000
_cell.length_b   1.000
_cell.length_c   1.000
_cell.angle_alpha   90.00
_cell.angle_beta   90.00
_cell.angle_gamma   90.00
#
_symmetry.space_group_name_H-M   'P 1'
#
loop_
_entity.id
_entity.type
_entity.pdbx_description
1 polymer ?
#
loop_
_entity_poly.entity_id
_entity_poly.type
_entity_poly.pdbx_seq_one_letter_code
_entity_poly.pdbx_strand_id
1 'polypeptide(L)'
;MTLKEFDTLIDRMTLALDSANNLGQFTTSVKILFQMNEELPDDLQLSFEEIDDPDDAKSFVKNNESSLKFAIREYRERLMLS
;
A
#
# COMPACT_ATOMS: atom_id res chain seq x y z
N MET A 1 -7.33 -12.43 8.65
CA MET A 1 -6.70 -11.33 9.42
C MET A 1 -7.80 -10.63 10.22
N THR A 2 -7.48 -10.16 11.42
CA THR A 2 -8.36 -9.36 12.29
C THR A 2 -8.32 -7.87 11.90
N LEU A 3 -9.31 -7.09 12.35
CA LEU A 3 -9.32 -5.63 12.14
C LEU A 3 -8.04 -4.94 12.67
N LYS A 4 -7.51 -5.39 13.81
CA LYS A 4 -6.28 -4.84 14.40
C LYS A 4 -5.04 -5.14 13.56
N GLU A 5 -4.93 -6.37 13.05
CA GLU A 5 -3.84 -6.77 12.15
C GLU A 5 -3.90 -5.98 10.85
N PHE A 6 -5.10 -5.80 10.29
CA PHE A 6 -5.31 -4.98 9.11
C PHE A 6 -4.92 -3.52 9.35
N ASP A 7 -5.46 -2.87 10.39
CA ASP A 7 -5.13 -1.48 10.72
C ASP A 7 -3.62 -1.26 10.89
N THR A 8 -2.91 -2.22 11.51
CA THR A 8 -1.45 -2.17 11.67
C THR A 8 -0.72 -2.24 10.32
N LEU A 9 -1.17 -3.10 9.41
CA LEU A 9 -0.61 -3.23 8.07
C LEU A 9 -0.83 -1.93 7.26
N ILE A 10 -2.03 -1.36 7.36
CA ILE A 10 -2.41 -0.12 6.67
C ILE A 10 -1.62 1.09 7.18
N ASP A 11 -1.37 1.18 8.48
CA ASP A 11 -0.54 2.26 9.03
C ASP A 11 0.88 2.22 8.43
N ARG A 12 1.46 1.03 8.24
CA ARG A 12 2.77 0.86 7.61
C ARG A 12 2.76 1.25 6.13
N MET A 13 1.75 0.82 5.38
CA MET A 13 1.59 1.19 3.97
C MET A 13 1.42 2.71 3.80
N THR A 14 0.67 3.35 4.70
CA THR A 14 0.48 4.81 4.72
C THR A 14 1.79 5.53 4.99
N LEU A 15 2.57 5.08 5.98
CA LEU A 15 3.90 5.64 6.26
C LEU A 15 4.86 5.50 5.06
N ALA A 16 4.79 4.39 4.32
CA ALA A 16 5.58 4.20 3.11
C ALA A 16 5.19 5.21 2.02
N LEU A 17 3.89 5.41 1.77
CA LEU A 17 3.39 6.41 0.82
C LEU A 17 3.77 7.84 1.22
N ASP A 18 3.63 8.19 2.49
CA ASP A 18 4.01 9.50 3.01
C ASP A 18 5.53 9.74 2.88
N SER A 19 6.34 8.71 3.12
CA SER A 19 7.80 8.78 2.93
C SER A 19 8.17 8.99 1.45
N ALA A 20 7.43 8.37 0.52
CA ALA A 20 7.62 8.59 -0.91
C ALA A 20 7.34 10.05 -1.28
N ASN A 21 6.18 10.56 -0.85
CA ASN A 21 5.69 11.88 -1.23
C ASN A 21 6.45 13.02 -0.55
N ASN A 22 6.85 12.87 0.71
CA ASN A 22 7.47 13.95 1.49
C ASN A 22 9.00 13.93 1.44
N LEU A 23 9.62 12.76 1.32
CA LEU A 23 11.08 12.61 1.37
C LEU A 23 11.69 12.18 0.03
N GLY A 24 10.86 11.93 -0.99
CA GLY A 24 11.33 11.47 -2.30
C GLY A 24 11.85 10.02 -2.30
N GLN A 25 11.52 9.23 -1.28
CA GLN A 25 12.01 7.86 -1.10
C GLN A 25 11.22 6.82 -1.92
N PHE A 26 10.93 7.12 -3.19
CA PHE A 26 10.00 6.35 -4.02
C PHE A 26 10.36 4.85 -4.12
N THR A 27 11.60 4.50 -4.46
CA THR A 27 12.03 3.10 -4.60
C THR A 27 11.87 2.32 -3.29
N THR A 28 12.32 2.88 -2.17
CA THR A 28 12.17 2.25 -0.85
C THR A 28 10.70 2.07 -0.49
N SER A 29 9.88 3.09 -0.71
CA SER A 29 8.46 3.04 -0.42
C SER A 29 7.73 1.99 -1.26
N VAL A 30 8.04 1.87 -2.54
CA VAL A 30 7.42 0.85 -3.41
C VAL A 30 7.84 -0.56 -3.02
N LYS A 31 9.09 -0.78 -2.59
CA LYS A 31 9.53 -2.07 -2.02
C LYS A 31 8.75 -2.44 -0.76
N ILE A 32 8.57 -1.47 0.16
CA ILE A 32 7.77 -1.70 1.37
C ILE A 32 6.32 -2.02 0.97
N LEU A 33 5.74 -1.26 0.04
CA LEU A 33 4.38 -1.53 -0.44
C LEU A 33 4.25 -2.91 -1.06
N PHE A 34 5.25 -3.36 -1.84
CA PHE A 34 5.29 -4.70 -2.42
C PHE A 34 5.28 -5.79 -1.35
N GLN A 35 6.14 -5.67 -0.32
CA GLN A 35 6.18 -6.62 0.80
C GLN A 35 4.87 -6.63 1.59
N MET A 36 4.31 -5.46 1.90
CA MET A 36 3.05 -5.35 2.65
C MET A 36 1.86 -5.85 1.83
N ASN A 37 1.92 -5.76 0.50
CA ASN A 37 0.90 -6.28 -0.40
C ASN A 37 0.77 -7.81 -0.30
N GLU A 38 1.86 -8.54 -0.05
CA GLU A 38 1.80 -9.99 0.16
C GLU A 38 1.08 -10.38 1.46
N GLU A 39 0.99 -9.47 2.44
CA GLU A 39 0.25 -9.68 3.68
C GLU A 39 -1.25 -9.36 3.54
N LEU A 40 -1.66 -8.71 2.45
CA LEU A 40 -3.07 -8.44 2.17
C LEU A 40 -3.80 -9.73 1.77
N PRO A 41 -5.09 -9.85 2.11
CA PRO A 41 -5.98 -10.85 1.52
C PRO A 41 -5.94 -10.83 0.00
N ASP A 42 -6.02 -12.01 -0.63
CA ASP A 42 -5.91 -12.21 -2.08
C ASP A 42 -6.81 -11.27 -2.90
N ASP A 43 -8.01 -10.94 -2.42
CA ASP A 43 -8.97 -10.08 -3.11
C ASP A 43 -8.60 -8.58 -3.08
N LEU A 44 -7.58 -8.20 -2.30
CA LEU A 44 -7.06 -6.84 -2.16
C LEU A 44 -5.64 -6.67 -2.67
N GLN A 45 -4.93 -7.76 -2.93
CA GLN A 45 -3.56 -7.68 -3.43
C GLN A 45 -3.53 -6.94 -4.76
N LEU A 46 -2.70 -5.91 -4.83
CA LEU A 46 -2.35 -5.26 -6.08
C LEU A 46 -1.44 -6.17 -6.90
N SER A 47 -1.66 -6.20 -8.21
CA SER A 47 -0.79 -6.88 -9.15
C SER A 47 0.29 -5.93 -9.66
N PHE A 48 1.47 -5.95 -9.06
CA PHE A 48 2.65 -5.22 -9.52
C PHE A 48 3.93 -5.97 -9.16
N GLU A 49 5.00 -5.73 -9.92
CA GLU A 49 6.33 -6.27 -9.66
C GLU A 49 7.14 -5.35 -8.74
N GLU A 50 8.26 -5.86 -8.21
CA GLU A 50 9.21 -5.00 -7.49
C GLU A 50 9.79 -3.96 -8.46
N ILE A 51 9.69 -2.67 -8.08
CA ILE A 51 10.14 -1.55 -8.91
C ILE A 51 11.42 -0.97 -8.32
N ASP A 52 12.53 -1.14 -9.04
CA ASP A 52 13.84 -0.63 -8.65
C ASP A 52 14.19 0.72 -9.27
N ASP A 53 13.56 1.07 -10.40
CA ASP A 53 13.77 2.35 -11.06
C ASP A 53 13.06 3.49 -10.29
N PRO A 54 13.74 4.60 -9.95
CA PRO A 54 13.14 5.71 -9.21
C PRO A 54 12.01 6.43 -9.95
N ASP A 55 12.08 6.58 -11.27
CA ASP A 55 11.06 7.27 -12.06
C ASP A 55 9.81 6.40 -12.24
N ASP A 56 10.00 5.09 -12.42
CA ASP A 56 8.91 4.11 -12.43
C ASP A 56 8.26 4.02 -11.05
N ALA A 57 9.05 3.99 -9.97
CA ALA A 57 8.52 3.94 -8.60
C ALA A 57 7.70 5.20 -8.28
N LYS A 58 8.17 6.37 -8.70
CA LYS A 58 7.44 7.63 -8.57
C LYS A 58 6.14 7.64 -9.37
N SER A 59 6.18 7.13 -10.60
CA SER A 59 5.00 7.00 -11.46
C SER A 59 3.98 6.05 -10.85
N PHE A 60 4.44 4.92 -10.33
CA PHE A 60 3.60 3.93 -9.63
C PHE A 60 2.88 4.54 -8.43
N VAL A 61 3.61 5.20 -7.52
CA VAL A 61 3.00 5.83 -6.33
C VAL A 61 1.91 6.81 -6.75
N LYS A 62 2.21 7.73 -7.69
CA LYS A 62 1.23 8.73 -8.14
C LYS A 62 -0.01 8.12 -8.78
N ASN A 63 0.17 7.08 -9.59
CA ASN A 63 -0.94 6.47 -10.33
C ASN A 63 -1.82 5.59 -9.44
N ASN A 64 -1.27 5.04 -8.36
CA ASN A 64 -1.96 4.04 -7.54
C ASN A 64 -2.36 4.55 -6.14
N GLU A 65 -1.84 5.68 -5.66
CA GLU A 65 -2.10 6.17 -4.31
C GLU A 65 -3.59 6.31 -3.98
N SER A 66 -4.38 6.88 -4.90
CA SER A 66 -5.82 7.05 -4.70
C SER A 66 -6.56 5.71 -4.71
N SER A 67 -6.19 4.80 -5.61
CA SER A 67 -6.76 3.44 -5.70
C SER A 67 -6.46 2.61 -4.46
N LEU A 68 -5.23 2.69 -3.95
CA LEU A 68 -4.79 2.08 -2.70
C LEU A 68 -5.63 2.57 -1.53
N LYS A 69 -5.72 3.91 -1.35
CA LYS A 69 -6.51 4.52 -0.27
C LYS A 69 -7.98 4.08 -0.31
N PHE A 70 -8.56 3.98 -1.50
CA PHE A 70 -9.94 3.53 -1.68
C PHE A 70 -10.11 2.05 -1.29
N ALA A 71 -9.29 1.15 -1.84
CA ALA A 71 -9.36 -0.29 -1.57
C ALA A 71 -9.18 -0.60 -0.07
N ILE A 72 -8.25 0.10 0.58
CA ILE A 72 -8.00 0.01 2.02
C ILE A 72 -9.26 0.36 2.82
N ARG A 73 -9.92 1.47 2.47
CA ARG A 73 -11.12 1.93 3.17
C ARG A 73 -12.26 0.92 3.02
N GLU A 74 -12.53 0.47 1.79
CA GLU A 74 -13.59 -0.50 1.49
C GLU A 74 -13.42 -1.78 2.32
N TYR A 75 -12.20 -2.31 2.40
CA TYR A 75 -11.97 -3.53 3.16
C TYR A 75 -12.08 -3.32 4.67
N ARG A 76 -11.62 -2.18 5.17
CA ARG A 76 -11.81 -1.82 6.58
C ARG A 76 -13.28 -1.84 6.97
N GLU A 77 -14.14 -1.26 6.13
CA GLU A 77 -15.59 -1.23 6.35
C GLU A 77 -16.17 -2.66 6.37
N ARG A 78 -15.71 -3.56 5.48
CA ARG A 78 -16.11 -4.98 5.49
C ARG A 78 -15.75 -5.68 6.80
N LEU A 79 -14.53 -5.48 7.31
CA LEU A 79 -14.07 -6.08 8.57
C LEU A 79 -14.79 -5.53 9.81
N MET A 80 -15.35 -4.32 9.76
CA MET A 80 -16.17 -3.77 10.85
C MET A 80 -17.60 -4.33 10.86
N LEU A 81 -18.07 -4.84 9.72
CA LEU A 81 -19.43 -5.40 9.56
C LEU A 81 -19.47 -6.92 9.76
N SER A 82 -18.31 -7.59 9.82
CA SER A 82 -18.12 -9.03 10.10
C SER A 82 -17.99 -9.31 11.60
#